data_AF-R5CWR4-F1
#
_entry.id   AF-R5CWR4-F1
#
_cell.length_a   1.000
_cell.length_b   1.000
_cell.length_c   1.000
_cell.angle_alpha   90.00
_cell.angle_beta   90.00
_cell.angle_gamma   90.00
#
_symmetry.space_group_name_H-M   'P 1'
#
loop_
_entity.id
_entity.type
_entity.pdbx_description
1 polymer ?
#
loop_
_entity_poly.entity_id
_entity_poly.type
_entity_poly.pdbx_seq_one_letter_code
_entity_poly.pdbx_strand_id
1 'polypeptide(L)'
;MGSSTDPSRIFKGKIGAGHMGVDQVTVQNLDVVKVDPELNMIVIRGAIPGPKGGLVYVKSTIKTAPVKKGEGAGISLNPQKASARVNPQKASARNK
;
A
#
# COMPACT_ATOMS: atom_id res chain seq x y z
N MET A 1 -1.04 18.50 34.15
CA MET A 1 -2.04 17.95 35.08
C MET A 1 -2.94 19.09 35.49
N GLY A 2 -4.26 18.89 35.64
CA GLY A 2 -5.19 20.01 35.80
C GLY A 2 -4.94 20.80 37.07
N SER A 3 -4.69 22.10 36.96
CA SER A 3 -4.70 23.03 38.09
C SER A 3 -5.27 24.38 37.64
N SER A 4 -6.58 24.54 37.82
CA SER A 4 -7.29 25.83 37.83
C SER A 4 -8.69 25.60 38.44
N THR A 5 -9.28 26.68 38.94
CA THR A 5 -10.48 26.68 39.79
C THR A 5 -11.70 25.97 39.17
N ASP A 6 -11.86 26.02 37.85
CA ASP A 6 -12.87 25.25 37.10
C ASP A 6 -12.21 24.63 35.87
N PRO A 7 -12.32 23.31 35.59
CA PRO A 7 -13.20 22.29 36.16
C PRO A 7 -12.59 21.42 37.28
N SER A 8 -11.50 21.83 37.94
CA SER A 8 -10.88 21.16 39.11
C SER A 8 -10.71 19.62 39.04
N ARG A 9 -10.66 19.06 37.83
CA ARG A 9 -10.49 17.63 37.57
C ARG A 9 -9.74 17.41 36.26
N ILE A 10 -9.15 16.23 36.12
CA ILE A 10 -8.53 15.81 34.85
C ILE A 10 -9.65 15.39 33.89
N PHE A 11 -9.61 15.89 32.65
CA PHE A 11 -10.55 15.50 31.61
C PHE A 11 -10.43 14.00 31.30
N LYS A 12 -11.58 13.34 31.12
CA LYS A 12 -11.63 11.94 30.65
C LYS A 12 -10.93 11.85 29.30
N GLY A 13 -10.10 10.82 29.11
CA GLY A 13 -9.30 10.63 27.90
C GLY A 13 -7.97 11.39 27.89
N LYS A 14 -7.59 12.07 28.99
CA LYS A 14 -6.21 12.59 29.12
C LYS A 14 -5.22 11.43 29.07
N ILE A 15 -4.23 11.54 28.20
CA ILE A 15 -3.15 10.55 28.06
C ILE A 15 -2.39 10.45 29.39
N GLY A 16 -2.36 9.24 29.95
CA GLY A 16 -1.65 8.88 31.17
C GLY A 16 -0.97 7.51 31.00
N ALA A 17 -0.29 7.03 32.05
CA ALA A 17 0.27 5.68 32.03
C ALA A 17 -0.85 4.64 31.95
N GLY A 18 -0.62 3.57 31.19
CA GLY A 18 -1.58 2.49 30.99
C GLY A 18 -0.94 1.31 30.27
N HIS A 19 -1.73 0.25 30.10
CA HIS A 19 -1.32 -0.89 29.29
C HIS A 19 -1.18 -0.47 27.82
N MET A 20 -0.05 -0.82 27.20
CA MET A 20 0.22 -0.56 25.79
C MET A 20 0.42 -1.87 25.04
N GLY A 21 -0.24 -2.01 23.88
CA GLY A 21 -0.14 -3.18 23.02
C GLY A 21 -1.28 -4.17 23.24
N VAL A 22 -1.17 -5.35 22.60
CA VAL A 22 -2.23 -6.38 22.50
C VAL A 22 -3.47 -5.87 21.71
N ASP A 23 -3.34 -4.72 21.06
CA ASP A 23 -4.39 -4.14 20.23
C ASP A 23 -4.34 -4.69 18.80
N GLN A 24 -5.52 -4.80 18.17
CA GLN A 24 -5.65 -5.17 16.77
C GLN A 24 -5.34 -3.96 15.87
N VAL A 25 -4.16 -3.98 15.24
CA VAL A 25 -3.71 -2.90 14.35
C VAL A 25 -3.78 -3.37 12.89
N THR A 26 -4.24 -2.50 12.00
CA THR A 26 -4.25 -2.76 10.54
C THR A 26 -3.36 -1.77 9.83
N VAL A 27 -2.35 -2.26 9.11
CA VAL A 27 -1.53 -1.46 8.20
C VAL A 27 -2.14 -1.56 6.80
N GLN A 28 -2.45 -0.41 6.19
CA GLN A 28 -3.15 -0.33 4.90
C GLN A 28 -2.16 0.04 3.78
N ASN A 29 -2.51 -0.27 2.53
CA ASN A 29 -1.72 0.05 1.33
C ASN A 29 -0.30 -0.55 1.32
N LEU A 30 -0.18 -1.81 1.73
CA LEU A 30 1.07 -2.55 1.59
C LEU A 30 1.17 -3.17 0.18
N ASP A 31 2.36 -3.11 -0.41
CA ASP A 31 2.62 -3.68 -1.72
C ASP A 31 2.95 -5.16 -1.61
N VAL A 32 2.33 -5.98 -2.45
CA VAL A 32 2.69 -7.40 -2.61
C VAL A 32 3.78 -7.49 -3.69
N VAL A 33 4.98 -7.92 -3.32
CA VAL A 33 6.14 -7.98 -4.22
C VAL A 33 6.16 -9.29 -4.99
N LYS A 34 5.90 -10.40 -4.30
CA LYS A 34 5.97 -11.74 -4.88
C LYS A 34 4.97 -12.67 -4.19
N VAL A 35 4.41 -13.58 -4.97
CA VAL A 35 3.59 -14.69 -4.48
C VAL A 35 4.21 -15.97 -5.00
N ASP A 36 4.65 -16.83 -4.08
CA ASP A 36 5.26 -18.11 -4.36
C ASP A 36 4.28 -19.22 -3.95
N PRO A 37 3.50 -19.79 -4.88
CA PRO A 37 2.48 -20.80 -4.57
C PRO A 37 3.09 -22.13 -4.12
N GLU A 38 4.30 -22.47 -4.57
CA GLU A 38 4.98 -23.71 -4.19
C GLU A 38 5.32 -23.76 -2.70
N LEU A 39 5.71 -22.61 -2.13
CA LEU A 39 6.04 -22.46 -0.71
C LEU A 39 4.87 -21.88 0.10
N ASN A 40 3.70 -21.66 -0.53
CA ASN A 40 2.55 -20.95 0.03
C ASN A 40 2.93 -19.63 0.72
N MET A 41 3.83 -18.87 0.11
CA MET A 41 4.41 -17.67 0.70
C MET A 41 4.00 -16.41 -0.07
N ILE A 42 3.69 -15.34 0.68
CA ILE A 42 3.42 -14.01 0.14
C ILE A 42 4.47 -13.06 0.71
N VAL A 43 5.23 -12.42 -0.17
CA VAL A 43 6.25 -11.44 0.20
C VAL A 43 5.65 -10.04 0.11
N ILE A 44 5.53 -9.39 1.26
CA ILE A 44 4.95 -8.05 1.41
C ILE A 44 6.07 -7.04 1.65
N ARG A 45 6.02 -5.90 0.95
CA ARG A 45 6.90 -4.77 1.22
C ARG A 45 6.34 -3.94 2.37
N GLY A 46 6.98 -4.02 3.53
CA GLY A 46 6.65 -3.19 4.69
C GLY A 46 6.64 -3.95 6.01
N ALA A 47 6.11 -3.32 7.05
CA ALA A 47 6.00 -3.90 8.39
C ALA A 47 4.61 -4.51 8.60
N ILE A 48 4.60 -5.72 9.17
CA ILE A 48 3.39 -6.44 9.59
C ILE A 48 3.25 -6.28 11.11
N PRO A 49 2.04 -5.99 11.62
CA PRO A 49 1.83 -5.88 13.06
C PRO A 49 1.99 -7.23 13.76
N GLY A 50 2.56 -7.20 14.96
CA GLY A 50 2.75 -8.39 15.79
C GLY A 50 4.11 -9.08 15.61
N PRO A 51 4.40 -10.10 16.44
CA PRO A 51 5.63 -10.85 16.39
C PRO A 51 5.66 -11.86 15.23
N LYS A 52 6.85 -12.39 14.92
CA LYS A 52 7.03 -13.47 13.94
C LYS A 52 6.24 -14.72 14.37
N GLY A 53 5.54 -15.34 13.42
CA GLY A 53 4.71 -16.52 13.68
C GLY A 53 3.32 -16.22 14.26
N GLY A 54 2.97 -14.93 14.44
CA GLY A 54 1.61 -14.53 14.81
C GLY A 54 0.61 -14.72 13.68
N LEU A 55 -0.67 -14.89 14.04
CA LEU A 55 -1.76 -14.92 13.07
C LEU A 55 -2.01 -13.52 12.50
N VAL A 56 -2.15 -13.42 11.19
CA VAL A 56 -2.43 -12.16 10.50
C VAL A 56 -3.61 -12.31 9.55
N TYR A 57 -4.42 -11.25 9.43
CA TYR A 57 -5.55 -11.20 8.51
C TYR A 57 -5.17 -10.36 7.29
N VAL A 58 -5.09 -11.01 6.13
CA VAL A 58 -4.88 -10.32 4.84
C VAL A 58 -6.24 -10.02 4.22
N LYS A 59 -6.51 -8.74 3.96
CA LYS A 59 -7.74 -8.25 3.33
C LYS A 59 -7.39 -7.33 2.17
N SER A 60 -8.26 -7.27 1.16
CA SER A 60 -8.16 -6.25 0.11
C SER A 60 -8.35 -4.85 0.73
N THR A 61 -7.56 -3.88 0.26
CA THR A 61 -7.62 -2.53 0.81
C THR A 61 -8.82 -1.78 0.25
N ILE A 62 -9.55 -1.08 1.13
CA ILE A 62 -10.73 -0.27 0.77
C ILE A 62 -10.30 1.10 0.20
N LYS A 63 -9.13 1.61 0.62
CA LYS A 63 -8.60 2.90 0.19
C LYS A 63 -7.76 2.74 -1.07
N THR A 64 -8.33 3.04 -2.23
CA THR A 64 -7.56 3.10 -3.48
C THR A 64 -6.72 4.37 -3.51
N ALA A 65 -5.41 4.24 -3.25
CA ALA A 65 -4.48 5.30 -3.57
C ALA A 65 -4.20 5.31 -5.09
N PRO A 66 -4.23 6.46 -5.78
CA PRO A 66 -3.81 6.54 -7.17
C PRO A 66 -2.30 6.34 -7.25
N VAL A 67 -1.86 5.13 -7.58
CA VAL A 67 -0.44 4.81 -7.73
C VAL A 67 0.10 5.49 -8.99
N LYS A 68 0.94 6.52 -8.85
CA LYS A 68 1.87 6.91 -9.91
C LYS A 68 2.87 5.76 -10.05
N LYS A 69 2.61 4.85 -10.99
CA LYS A 69 3.48 3.71 -11.33
C LYS A 69 4.89 4.22 -11.65
N GLY A 70 5.81 4.07 -10.70
CA GLY A 70 7.24 4.20 -10.91
C GLY A 70 7.77 2.99 -11.66
N GLU A 71 8.28 3.24 -12.86
CA GLU A 71 9.41 2.57 -13.53
C GLU A 71 9.32 1.08 -13.95
N GLY A 72 8.28 0.33 -13.58
CA GLY A 72 8.16 -1.10 -13.96
C GLY A 72 7.00 -1.50 -14.87
N ALA A 73 6.13 -0.57 -15.29
CA ALA A 73 4.88 -0.88 -16.00
C ALA A 73 4.85 -0.42 -17.46
N GLY A 74 6.03 -0.27 -18.07
CA GLY A 74 6.21 0.22 -19.44
C GLY A 74 5.99 -0.82 -20.55
N ILE A 75 5.56 -2.03 -20.23
CA ILE A 75 5.22 -3.05 -21.24
C ILE A 75 3.70 -3.08 -21.35
N SER A 76 3.12 -2.23 -22.20
CA SER A 76 1.71 -2.37 -22.53
C SER A 76 1.53 -3.68 -23.31
N LEU A 77 0.71 -4.59 -22.79
CA LEU A 77 0.30 -5.85 -23.45
C LEU A 77 -0.59 -5.64 -24.69
N ASN A 78 -0.68 -4.42 -25.25
CA ASN A 78 -1.50 -4.12 -26.41
C ASN A 78 -0.65 -4.16 -27.69
N PRO A 79 -0.76 -5.21 -28.53
CA PRO A 79 0.08 -5.42 -29.71
C PRO A 79 -0.12 -4.34 -30.79
N GLN A 80 -1.29 -3.70 -30.84
CA GLN A 80 -1.61 -2.68 -31.86
C GLN A 80 -0.91 -1.33 -31.62
N LYS A 81 -0.52 -1.02 -30.37
CA LYS A 81 0.23 0.22 -30.05
C LYS A 81 1.74 0.07 -30.28
N ALA A 82 2.25 -1.16 -30.19
CA ALA A 82 3.64 -1.49 -30.51
C ALA A 82 3.92 -1.44 -32.02
N SER A 83 3.02 -1.99 -32.83
CA SER A 83 3.17 -2.04 -34.30
C SER A 83 3.07 -0.68 -35.00
N ALA A 84 2.36 0.29 -34.42
CA ALA A 84 2.26 1.65 -34.96
C ALA A 84 3.59 2.43 -34.94
N ARG A 85 4.56 2.03 -34.10
CA ARG A 85 5.90 2.66 -34.03
C ARG A 85 6.92 1.96 -34.93
N VAL A 86 6.64 0.73 -35.36
CA VAL A 86 7.56 -0.10 -36.15
C VAL A 86 7.19 -0.11 -37.63
N ASN A 87 6.01 0.41 -38.03
CA ASN A 87 5.60 0.41 -39.44
C ASN A 87 6.21 1.59 -40.23
N PRO A 88 7.20 1.36 -41.13
CA PRO A 88 7.83 2.42 -41.91
C PRO A 88 6.90 3.05 -42.97
N GLN A 89 5.80 2.39 -43.33
CA GLN A 89 4.89 2.88 -44.39
C GLN A 89 4.11 4.13 -43.98
N LYS A 90 3.88 4.37 -42.67
CA LYS A 90 3.17 5.57 -42.19
C LYS A 90 4.09 6.79 -41.98
N ALA A 91 5.41 6.57 -41.91
CA ALA A 91 6.41 7.63 -41.86
C ALA A 91 6.65 8.26 -43.25
N SER A 92 6.56 7.45 -44.32
CA SER A 92 6.77 7.92 -45.70
C SER A 92 5.63 8.80 -46.23
N ALA A 93 4.40 8.63 -45.74
CA ALA A 93 3.24 9.43 -46.16
C ALA A 93 3.23 10.89 -45.63
N ARG A 94 4.27 11.32 -44.90
CA ARG A 94 4.44 12.72 -44.46
C ARG A 94 5.39 13.54 -45.33
N ASN A 95 6.07 12.93 -46.29
CA ASN A 95 6.89 13.63 -47.28
C ASN A 95 6.31 13.43 -48.69
N LYS A 96 5.14 14.02 -48.93
CA LYS A 96 4.76 14.55 -50.24
C LYS A 96 3.71 15.64 -50.05
#